data_AF-A0A662ZAD5-F1
#
_entry.id   AF-A0A662ZAD5-F1
#
_cell.length_a   1.000
_cell.length_b   1.000
_cell.length_c   1.000
_cell.angle_alpha   90.00
_cell.angle_beta   90.00
_cell.angle_gamma   90.00
#
_symmetry.space_group_name_H-M   'P 1'
#
loop_
_entity.id
_entity.type
_entity.pdbx_description
1 polymer ?
#
loop_
_entity_poly.entity_id
_entity_poly.type
_entity_poly.pdbx_seq_one_letter_code
_entity_poly.pdbx_strand_id
1 'polypeptide(L)'
;MIFTKTLKIRINVPSEQETLLRQMTEQYRQACNFISEYVFTHSFDLNFFSLNKVLYRNIRGKFRLKSQLAQSSIKTVIARY
;
A
#
# COMPACT_ATOMS: atom_id res chain seq x y z
N MET A 1 35.34 -14.80 -4.24
CA MET A 1 34.09 -15.27 -4.87
C MET A 1 33.02 -15.33 -3.76
N ILE A 2 31.99 -14.48 -3.81
CA ILE A 2 30.96 -14.43 -2.75
C ILE A 2 29.90 -15.49 -3.06
N PHE A 3 29.71 -16.44 -2.14
CA PHE A 3 28.73 -17.50 -2.28
C PHE A 3 27.41 -17.06 -1.63
N THR A 4 26.37 -16.88 -2.44
CA THR A 4 25.02 -16.50 -1.93
C THR A 4 24.13 -17.72 -1.94
N LYS A 5 23.62 -18.15 -0.78
CA LYS A 5 22.64 -19.23 -0.66
C LYS A 5 21.23 -18.63 -0.54
N THR A 6 20.30 -19.09 -1.37
CA THR A 6 18.90 -18.66 -1.34
C THR A 6 18.04 -19.76 -0.71
N LEU A 7 17.23 -19.39 0.29
CA LEU A 7 16.27 -20.28 0.93
C LEU A 7 14.84 -19.82 0.61
N LYS A 8 13.95 -20.75 0.26
CA LYS A 8 12.52 -20.48 0.05
C LYS A 8 11.72 -20.96 1.25
N ILE A 9 11.24 -20.02 2.06
CA ILE A 9 10.40 -20.30 3.24
C ILE A 9 8.94 -20.07 2.85
N ARG A 10 8.06 -21.01 3.22
CA ARG A 10 6.61 -20.84 3.12
C ARG A 10 6.06 -20.56 4.50
N ILE A 11 5.39 -19.42 4.66
CA ILE A 11 4.68 -19.09 5.89
C ILE A 11 3.32 -19.77 5.80
N ASN A 12 3.03 -20.70 6.72
CA ASN A 12 1.72 -21.32 6.83
C ASN A 12 0.92 -20.57 7.88
N VAL A 13 -0.23 -20.04 7.47
CA VAL A 13 -1.00 -19.08 8.28
C VAL A 13 -2.27 -19.79 8.76
N PRO A 14 -2.61 -19.74 10.06
CA PRO A 14 -3.89 -20.22 10.56
C PRO A 14 -5.08 -19.51 9.88
N SER A 15 -6.24 -20.17 9.80
CA SER A 15 -7.43 -19.66 9.10
C SER A 15 -7.90 -18.27 9.58
N GLU A 16 -7.80 -17.99 10.88
CA GLU A 16 -8.12 -16.67 11.44
C GLU A 16 -7.19 -15.57 10.89
N GLN A 17 -5.88 -15.83 10.90
CA GLN A 17 -4.88 -14.90 10.38
C GLN A 17 -4.98 -14.73 8.86
N GLU A 18 -5.39 -15.77 8.13
CA GLU A 18 -5.70 -15.65 6.70
C GLU A 18 -6.82 -14.64 6.44
N THR A 19 -7.88 -14.69 7.24
CA THR A 19 -9.01 -13.74 7.14
C THR A 19 -8.56 -12.31 7.41
N LEU A 20 -7.76 -12.11 8.47
CA LEU A 20 -7.18 -10.80 8.79
C LEU A 20 -6.26 -10.28 7.67
N LEU A 21 -5.48 -11.16 7.05
CA LEU A 21 -4.61 -10.81 5.93
C LEU A 21 -5.43 -10.38 4.71
N ARG A 22 -6.48 -11.12 4.36
CA ARG A 22 -7.39 -10.78 3.26
C ARG A 22 -8.06 -9.43 3.47
N GLN A 23 -8.56 -9.17 4.69
CA GLN A 23 -9.16 -7.88 5.04
C GLN A 23 -8.14 -6.73 4.92
N MET A 24 -6.92 -6.94 5.40
CA MET A 24 -5.85 -5.94 5.27
C MET A 24 -5.50 -5.67 3.81
N THR A 25 -5.38 -6.71 2.98
CA THR A 25 -5.10 -6.56 1.54
C THR A 25 -6.24 -5.83 0.83
N GLU A 26 -7.49 -6.06 1.23
CA GLU A 26 -8.63 -5.32 0.69
C GLU A 26 -8.58 -3.84 1.07
N GLN A 27 -8.28 -3.50 2.33
CA GLN A 27 -8.08 -2.11 2.74
C GLN A 27 -6.93 -1.42 1.99
N TYR A 28 -5.84 -2.17 1.72
CA TYR A 28 -4.75 -1.68 0.89
C TYR A 28 -5.19 -1.36 -0.53
N ARG A 29 -5.95 -2.27 -1.16
CA ARG A 29 -6.50 -2.09 -2.50
C ARG A 29 -7.43 -0.88 -2.57
N GLN A 30 -8.31 -0.70 -1.58
CA GLN A 30 -9.20 0.45 -1.50
C GLN A 30 -8.43 1.76 -1.33
N ALA A 31 -7.36 1.77 -0.54
CA ALA A 31 -6.49 2.93 -0.43
C ALA A 31 -5.83 3.29 -1.77
N CYS A 32 -5.33 2.31 -2.52
CA CYS A 32 -4.80 2.55 -3.87
C CYS A 32 -5.85 3.16 -4.79
N ASN A 33 -7.06 2.62 -4.82
CA ASN A 33 -8.15 3.18 -5.64
C ASN A 33 -8.47 4.63 -5.28
N PHE A 34 -8.53 4.95 -3.99
CA PHE A 34 -8.78 6.31 -3.51
C PHE A 34 -7.67 7.29 -3.92
N ILE A 35 -6.41 6.86 -3.86
CA ILE A 35 -5.28 7.68 -4.31
C ILE A 35 -5.33 7.86 -5.83
N SER A 36 -5.62 6.80 -6.59
CA SER A 36 -5.80 6.90 -8.04
C SER A 36 -6.90 7.89 -8.42
N GLU A 37 -8.06 7.82 -7.76
CA GLU A 37 -9.15 8.77 -7.97
C GLU A 37 -8.70 10.21 -7.70
N TYR A 38 -7.98 10.45 -6.59
CA TYR A 38 -7.43 11.77 -6.30
C TYR A 38 -6.48 12.26 -7.39
N VAL A 39 -5.54 11.41 -7.85
CA VAL A 39 -4.60 11.75 -8.92
C VAL A 39 -5.35 12.16 -10.20
N PHE A 40 -6.32 11.36 -10.66
CA PHE A 40 -7.08 11.66 -11.87
C PHE A 40 -7.96 12.91 -11.76
N THR A 41 -8.39 13.28 -10.56
CA THR A 41 -9.25 14.45 -10.32
C THR A 41 -8.48 15.72 -9.95
N HIS A 42 -7.21 15.62 -9.55
CA HIS A 42 -6.39 16.73 -9.06
C HIS A 42 -5.09 16.86 -9.87
N SER A 43 -5.23 17.28 -11.13
CA SER A 43 -4.13 17.64 -12.04
C SER A 43 -3.12 16.53 -12.34
N PHE A 44 -3.42 15.28 -12.01
CA PHE A 44 -2.53 14.15 -12.26
C PHE A 44 -1.15 14.30 -11.59
N ASP A 45 -1.12 14.86 -10.38
CA ASP A 45 0.12 14.99 -9.62
C ASP A 45 0.62 13.61 -9.15
N LEU A 46 1.78 13.18 -9.65
CA LEU A 46 2.47 11.95 -9.27
C LEU A 46 3.65 12.18 -8.33
N ASN A 47 3.85 13.41 -7.83
CA ASN A 47 4.90 13.69 -6.86
C ASN A 47 4.58 13.07 -5.50
N PHE A 48 5.46 12.18 -5.04
CA PHE A 48 5.27 11.49 -3.77
C PHE A 48 5.10 12.43 -2.58
N PHE A 49 5.93 13.46 -2.45
CA PHE A 49 5.88 14.36 -1.30
C PHE A 49 4.57 15.15 -1.26
N SER A 50 4.13 15.65 -2.41
CA SER A 50 2.85 16.36 -2.56
C SER A 50 1.66 15.47 -2.16
N LEU A 51 1.57 14.28 -2.77
CA LEU A 51 0.51 13.31 -2.45
C LEU A 51 0.55 12.87 -0.99
N ASN A 52 1.74 12.63 -0.42
CA ASN A 52 1.89 12.25 0.99
C ASN A 52 1.34 13.32 1.93
N LYS A 53 1.70 14.59 1.67
CA LYS A 53 1.29 15.72 2.49
C LYS A 53 -0.23 15.86 2.56
N VAL A 54 -0.92 15.64 1.44
CA VAL A 54 -2.38 15.80 1.36
C VAL A 54 -3.13 14.53 1.80
N LEU A 55 -2.67 13.35 1.39
CA LEU A 55 -3.45 12.11 1.50
C LEU A 55 -3.08 11.25 2.71
N TYR A 56 -1.88 11.36 3.27
CA TYR A 56 -1.40 10.39 4.28
C TYR A 56 -2.32 10.27 5.50
N ARG A 57 -2.79 11.40 6.05
CA ARG A 57 -3.71 11.39 7.20
C ARG A 57 -5.06 10.74 6.86
N ASN A 58 -5.60 11.03 5.67
CA ASN A 58 -6.83 10.42 5.17
C ASN A 58 -6.68 8.91 4.99
N ILE A 59 -5.57 8.45 4.41
CA ILE A 59 -5.30 7.03 4.22
C ILE A 59 -5.21 6.30 5.56
N ARG A 60 -4.48 6.88 6.52
CA ARG A 60 -4.31 6.32 7.88
C ARG A 60 -5.64 6.24 8.64
N GLY A 61 -6.50 7.24 8.50
CA GLY A 61 -7.80 7.28 9.17
C GLY A 61 -8.86 6.37 8.52
N LYS A 62 -9.01 6.48 7.20
CA LYS A 62 -10.10 5.83 6.45
C LYS A 62 -9.87 4.33 6.27
N PHE A 63 -8.66 3.92 5.90
CA PHE A 63 -8.34 2.51 5.60
C PHE A 63 -7.61 1.81 6.75
N ARG A 64 -7.32 2.53 7.84
CA ARG A 64 -6.63 2.03 9.04
C ARG A 64 -5.30 1.32 8.76
N LEU A 65 -4.68 1.58 7.61
CA LEU A 65 -3.41 0.97 7.20
C LEU A 65 -2.29 1.41 8.12
N LYS A 66 -1.37 0.52 8.49
CA LYS A 66 -0.13 0.88 9.19
C LYS A 66 0.72 1.84 8.33
N SER A 67 1.59 2.62 8.97
CA SER A 67 2.39 3.67 8.32
C SER A 67 3.10 3.18 7.05
N GLN A 68 3.75 2.01 7.11
CA GLN A 68 4.45 1.42 5.96
C GLN A 68 3.50 1.13 4.78
N LEU A 69 2.31 0.57 5.05
CA LEU A 69 1.33 0.26 4.00
C LEU A 69 0.71 1.52 3.41
N ALA A 70 0.40 2.53 4.23
CA ALA A 70 -0.11 3.81 3.75
C ALA A 70 0.90 4.54 2.85
N GLN A 71 2.19 4.47 3.19
CA GLN A 71 3.27 5.03 2.38
C GLN A 71 3.48 4.20 1.09
N SER A 72 3.41 2.87 1.21
CA SER A 72 3.53 1.94 0.08
C SER A 72 2.39 2.13 -0.93
N SER A 73 1.15 2.32 -0.49
CA SER A 73 0.01 2.48 -1.40
C SER A 73 0.17 3.70 -2.30
N ILE A 74 0.69 4.82 -1.77
CA ILE A 74 1.00 6.03 -2.57
C ILE A 74 2.08 5.69 -3.60
N LYS A 75 3.17 5.03 -3.18
CA LYS A 75 4.25 4.62 -4.09
C LYS A 75 3.76 3.66 -5.18
N THR A 76 2.87 2.73 -4.84
CA THR A 76 2.28 1.78 -5.79
C THR A 76 1.45 2.48 -6.84
N VAL A 77 0.66 3.50 -6.46
CA VAL A 77 -0.14 4.26 -7.42
C VAL A 77 0.76 5.12 -8.31
N ILE A 78 1.76 5.80 -7.74
CA ILE A 78 2.75 6.56 -8.53
C ILE A 78 3.48 5.64 -9.51
N ALA A 79 3.92 4.46 -9.10
CA ALA A 79 4.64 3.54 -9.99
C ALA A 79 3.76 2.92 -11.09
N ARG A 80 2.43 3.08 -11.02
CA ARG A 80 1.48 2.55 -12.02
C ARG A 80 1.30 3.48 -13.21
N TYR A 81 1.57 4.78 -13.04
CA TYR A 81 1.29 5.84 -14.00
C TYR A 81 2.56 6.64 -14.29
#